data_AF-A0A7W9BEB1-F1
#
_entry.id   AF-A0A7W9BEB1-F1
#
_cell.length_a   1.000
_cell.length_b   1.000
_cell.length_c   1.000
_cell.angle_alpha   90.00
_cell.angle_beta   90.00
_cell.angle_gamma   90.00
#
_symmetry.space_group_name_H-M   'P 1'
#
loop_
_entity.id
_entity.type
_entity.pdbx_description
1 polymer ?
#
loop_
_entity_poly.entity_id
_entity_poly.type
_entity_poly.pdbx_seq_one_letter_code
_entity_poly.pdbx_strand_id
1 'polypeptide(L)'
;MVRFVGGAVLVTLLTTGYASAQTRVPGDRYADDPSGIVADPCPVHPKPSDGEGWQMWNLRMLTRDYGQLCRYAADNRALRERPRVVFMGDSITDNWINLDRAFWTDGRVDRGISGQTTPQMLVRFRQDVINLHPRAVHIMAGTNDVAGNTGAATIETVEGNIQSMAELARANGIKVILASIPPAASFPWSRDKKPMPQIAALNAWIKSYAARNRFTWVDYHPVLATAEGAMKPGFASDGVHPTAAGYRAMEPAAIDAIRRTLGRGA
;
A
#
# COMPACT_ATOMS: atom_id res chain seq x y z
N MET A 1 -41.11 -47.51 -50.19
CA MET A 1 -41.63 -47.33 -48.82
C MET A 1 -40.65 -46.42 -48.09
N VAL A 2 -41.00 -45.14 -47.93
CA VAL A 2 -40.14 -44.09 -47.36
C VAL A 2 -40.18 -44.20 -45.83
N ARG A 3 -39.02 -44.31 -45.18
CA ARG A 3 -38.89 -44.15 -43.72
C ARG A 3 -38.04 -42.91 -43.44
N PHE A 4 -38.70 -41.81 -43.09
CA PHE A 4 -38.10 -40.69 -42.37
C PHE A 4 -37.88 -41.12 -40.92
N VAL A 5 -36.66 -40.98 -40.40
CA VAL A 5 -36.41 -40.94 -38.96
C VAL A 5 -35.73 -39.60 -38.69
N GLY A 6 -36.47 -38.72 -38.00
CA GLY A 6 -36.10 -37.34 -37.76
C GLY A 6 -34.85 -37.21 -36.91
N GLY A 7 -33.94 -36.34 -37.36
CA GLY A 7 -32.82 -35.88 -36.55
C GLY A 7 -33.33 -34.94 -35.45
N ALA A 8 -33.04 -35.27 -34.19
CA ALA A 8 -33.21 -34.35 -33.09
C ALA A 8 -32.13 -33.26 -33.18
N VAL A 9 -32.52 -32.04 -33.53
CA VAL A 9 -31.66 -30.86 -33.42
C VAL A 9 -31.59 -30.51 -31.94
N LEU A 10 -30.42 -30.76 -31.32
CA LEU A 10 -30.11 -30.30 -29.98
C LEU A 10 -29.89 -28.78 -30.04
N VAL A 11 -30.93 -28.01 -29.72
CA VAL A 11 -30.82 -26.55 -29.58
C VAL A 11 -30.15 -26.27 -28.23
N THR A 12 -28.83 -26.08 -28.25
CA THR A 12 -28.09 -25.56 -27.10
C THR A 12 -28.53 -24.11 -26.89
N LEU A 13 -29.44 -23.87 -25.95
CA LEU A 13 -29.69 -22.53 -25.43
C LEU A 13 -28.42 -22.04 -24.74
N LEU A 14 -27.61 -21.28 -25.47
CA LEU A 14 -26.60 -20.40 -24.87
C LEU A 14 -27.37 -19.33 -24.10
N THR A 15 -27.62 -19.56 -22.81
CA THR A 15 -27.93 -18.47 -21.90
C THR A 15 -26.69 -17.59 -21.86
N THR A 16 -26.72 -16.49 -22.61
CA THR A 16 -25.77 -15.39 -22.42
C THR A 16 -26.06 -14.78 -21.06
N GLY A 17 -25.65 -15.46 -19.98
CA GLY A 17 -25.63 -14.88 -18.65
C GLY A 17 -24.74 -13.65 -18.73
N TYR A 18 -25.32 -12.47 -18.48
CA TYR A 18 -24.52 -11.27 -18.31
C TYR A 18 -23.45 -11.57 -17.26
N ALA A 19 -22.18 -11.34 -17.59
CA ALA A 19 -21.09 -11.41 -16.63
C ALA A 19 -21.29 -10.29 -15.60
N SER A 20 -22.02 -10.58 -14.52
CA SER A 20 -22.24 -9.62 -13.44
C SER A 20 -21.02 -9.61 -12.52
N ALA A 21 -20.14 -8.64 -12.71
CA ALA A 21 -19.05 -8.32 -11.78
C ALA A 21 -19.38 -7.12 -10.87
N GLN A 22 -20.64 -6.65 -10.88
CA GLN A 22 -21.04 -5.50 -10.08
C GLN A 22 -21.19 -5.91 -8.61
N THR A 23 -20.34 -5.37 -7.76
CA THR A 23 -20.53 -5.45 -6.32
C THR A 23 -21.66 -4.48 -5.93
N ARG A 24 -22.56 -4.88 -5.02
CA ARG A 24 -23.51 -3.97 -4.34
C ARG A 24 -23.33 -4.19 -2.85
N VAL A 25 -23.06 -3.11 -2.11
CA VAL A 25 -22.88 -3.17 -0.66
C VAL A 25 -24.08 -2.50 0.01
N PRO A 26 -24.74 -3.14 0.99
CA PRO A 26 -25.86 -2.51 1.71
C PRO A 26 -25.51 -1.14 2.27
N GLY A 27 -26.39 -0.15 2.15
CA GLY A 27 -26.15 1.22 2.66
C GLY A 27 -25.11 2.03 1.90
N ASP A 28 -24.73 1.63 0.68
CA ASP A 28 -23.95 2.45 -0.24
C ASP A 28 -24.84 3.52 -0.89
N ARG A 29 -24.48 4.80 -0.69
CA ARG A 29 -25.23 5.97 -1.20
C ARG A 29 -25.33 5.97 -2.73
N TYR A 30 -24.37 5.36 -3.43
CA TYR A 30 -24.28 5.34 -4.88
C TYR A 30 -24.61 3.98 -5.49
N ALA A 31 -25.20 3.06 -4.72
CA ALA A 31 -25.57 1.72 -5.20
C ALA A 31 -26.49 1.76 -6.43
N ASP A 32 -27.34 2.78 -6.52
CA ASP A 32 -28.32 2.98 -7.59
C ASP A 32 -28.03 4.27 -8.40
N ASP A 33 -26.81 4.82 -8.30
CA ASP A 33 -26.43 5.97 -9.12
C ASP A 33 -26.42 5.58 -10.62
N PRO A 34 -27.14 6.30 -11.49
CA PRO A 34 -27.27 5.90 -12.90
C PRO A 34 -26.00 6.18 -13.73
N SER A 35 -25.06 6.98 -13.21
CA SER A 35 -23.85 7.40 -13.93
C SER A 35 -22.62 6.54 -13.58
N GLY A 36 -22.55 6.04 -12.34
CA GLY A 36 -21.39 5.32 -11.80
C GLY A 36 -20.14 6.19 -11.60
N ILE A 37 -20.13 7.47 -12.02
CA ILE A 37 -19.03 8.43 -11.87
C ILE A 37 -19.59 9.68 -11.22
N VAL A 38 -19.32 9.83 -9.93
CA VAL A 38 -19.87 10.91 -9.10
C VAL A 38 -18.78 11.91 -8.69
N ALA A 39 -19.17 13.15 -8.43
CA ALA A 39 -18.24 14.22 -8.06
C ALA A 39 -17.55 14.00 -6.70
N ASP A 40 -18.26 13.38 -5.75
CA ASP A 40 -17.72 13.03 -4.43
C ASP A 40 -18.04 11.56 -4.09
N PRO A 41 -17.18 10.61 -4.47
CA PRO A 41 -17.38 9.20 -4.20
C PRO A 41 -17.07 8.80 -2.76
N CYS A 42 -16.76 9.76 -1.87
CA CYS A 42 -16.22 9.50 -0.54
C CYS A 42 -17.26 9.69 0.57
N PRO A 43 -18.08 8.66 0.87
CA PRO A 43 -18.98 8.72 2.01
C PRO A 43 -18.19 8.75 3.33
N VAL A 44 -18.76 9.40 4.34
CA VAL A 44 -18.22 9.33 5.70
C VAL A 44 -18.42 7.92 6.22
N HIS A 45 -17.31 7.23 6.48
CA HIS A 45 -17.32 5.94 7.16
C HIS A 45 -16.96 6.14 8.63
N PRO A 46 -17.94 6.08 9.56
CA PRO A 46 -17.61 6.10 10.98
C PRO A 46 -16.70 4.91 11.29
N LYS A 47 -15.73 5.14 12.18
CA LYS A 47 -14.85 4.08 12.66
C LYS A 47 -15.70 2.98 13.30
N PRO A 48 -15.57 1.71 12.89
CA PRO A 48 -16.33 0.63 13.50
C PRO A 48 -16.04 0.48 15.01
N SER A 49 -17.07 0.16 15.77
CA SER A 49 -16.99 -0.06 17.23
C SER A 49 -16.99 -1.53 17.65
N ASP A 50 -17.30 -2.44 16.74
CA ASP A 50 -17.43 -3.88 16.99
C ASP A 50 -16.90 -4.72 15.82
N GLY A 51 -16.87 -6.05 15.99
CA GLY A 51 -16.33 -6.97 15.01
C GLY A 51 -17.11 -7.00 13.68
N GLU A 52 -18.44 -6.95 13.73
CA GLU A 52 -19.29 -6.95 12.54
C GLU A 52 -19.09 -5.67 11.71
N GLY A 53 -19.04 -4.51 12.38
CA GLY A 53 -18.73 -3.24 11.73
C GLY A 53 -17.36 -3.27 11.05
N TRP A 54 -16.35 -3.89 11.67
CA TRP A 54 -15.03 -4.06 11.04
C TRP A 54 -15.08 -4.98 9.82
N GLN A 55 -15.84 -6.08 9.87
CA GLN A 55 -16.03 -6.95 8.71
C GLN A 55 -16.69 -6.21 7.55
N MET A 56 -17.76 -5.47 7.82
CA MET A 56 -18.45 -4.67 6.80
C MET A 56 -17.58 -3.53 6.27
N TRP A 57 -16.79 -2.89 7.12
CA TRP A 57 -15.84 -1.87 6.71
C TRP A 57 -14.78 -2.45 5.78
N ASN A 58 -14.19 -3.60 6.13
CA ASN A 58 -13.22 -4.29 5.29
C ASN A 58 -13.82 -4.68 3.94
N LEU A 59 -15.04 -5.23 3.92
CA LEU A 59 -15.74 -5.56 2.69
C LEU A 59 -15.94 -4.32 1.82
N ARG A 60 -16.36 -3.19 2.40
CA ARG A 60 -16.49 -1.92 1.67
C ARG A 60 -15.17 -1.47 1.08
N MET A 61 -14.09 -1.42 1.87
CA MET A 61 -12.78 -1.01 1.35
C MET A 61 -12.36 -1.91 0.20
N LEU A 62 -12.42 -3.24 0.37
CA LEU A 62 -11.96 -4.17 -0.67
C LEU A 62 -12.82 -4.17 -1.95
N THR A 63 -14.10 -3.79 -1.87
CA THR A 63 -15.03 -3.85 -3.02
C THR A 63 -15.38 -2.49 -3.64
N ARG A 64 -15.20 -1.38 -2.91
CA ARG A 64 -15.62 -0.02 -3.33
C ARG A 64 -14.49 0.97 -3.37
N ASP A 65 -13.61 0.93 -2.38
CA ASP A 65 -12.49 1.85 -2.26
C ASP A 65 -11.21 1.07 -2.03
N TYR A 66 -10.86 0.21 -2.99
CA TYR A 66 -9.78 -0.77 -2.86
C TYR A 66 -8.44 -0.12 -2.50
N GLY A 67 -8.14 1.02 -3.13
CA GLY A 67 -6.97 1.85 -2.82
C GLY A 67 -7.16 2.77 -1.60
N GLN A 68 -8.36 2.84 -1.01
CA GLN A 68 -8.74 3.80 0.02
C GLN A 68 -8.47 5.26 -0.39
N LEU A 69 -8.84 5.60 -1.63
CA LEU A 69 -8.69 6.93 -2.22
C LEU A 69 -9.35 8.01 -1.35
N CYS A 70 -10.39 7.67 -0.61
CA CYS A 70 -11.07 8.61 0.26
C CYS A 70 -10.28 8.97 1.53
N ARG A 71 -9.31 8.14 1.95
CA ARG A 71 -8.53 8.35 3.18
C ARG A 71 -7.84 9.71 3.21
N TYR A 72 -7.19 10.09 2.11
CA TYR A 72 -6.39 11.32 2.00
C TYR A 72 -6.98 12.34 1.02
N ALA A 73 -8.17 12.12 0.45
CA ALA A 73 -8.74 13.02 -0.53
C ALA A 73 -8.88 14.46 -0.02
N ALA A 74 -9.36 14.64 1.21
CA ALA A 74 -9.47 15.96 1.84
C ALA A 74 -8.10 16.56 2.19
N ASP A 75 -7.20 15.76 2.77
CA ASP A 75 -5.85 16.18 3.14
C ASP A 75 -5.02 16.60 1.92
N ASN A 76 -5.15 15.89 0.80
CA ASN A 76 -4.53 16.21 -0.48
C ASN A 76 -5.00 17.59 -0.99
N ARG A 77 -6.31 17.87 -0.91
CA ARG A 77 -6.87 19.18 -1.31
C ARG A 77 -6.48 20.32 -0.38
N ALA A 78 -6.19 20.01 0.89
CA ALA A 78 -5.83 21.00 1.90
C ALA A 78 -4.34 21.42 1.86
N LEU A 79 -3.49 20.70 1.11
CA LEU A 79 -2.08 21.07 0.96
C LEU A 79 -1.94 22.42 0.26
N ARG A 80 -1.30 23.38 0.93
CA ARG A 80 -1.05 24.73 0.40
C ARG A 80 0.25 24.84 -0.38
N GLU A 81 1.18 23.94 -0.11
CA GLU A 81 2.50 23.92 -0.72
C GLU A 81 2.82 22.51 -1.24
N ARG A 82 3.63 22.47 -2.30
CA ARG A 82 4.17 21.23 -2.86
C ARG A 82 5.03 20.54 -1.79
N PRO A 83 4.74 19.28 -1.41
CA PRO A 83 5.55 18.56 -0.45
C PRO A 83 7.01 18.39 -0.92
N ARG A 84 7.96 18.47 0.01
CA ARG A 84 9.35 18.08 -0.26
C ARG A 84 9.43 16.57 -0.45
N VAL A 85 8.79 15.80 0.44
CA VAL A 85 8.78 14.33 0.36
C VAL A 85 7.40 13.79 0.72
N VAL A 86 6.87 12.91 -0.11
CA VAL A 86 5.72 12.07 0.26
C VAL A 86 6.23 10.72 0.76
N PHE A 87 5.74 10.26 1.91
CA PHE A 87 5.99 8.92 2.42
C PHE A 87 4.81 8.01 2.06
N MET A 88 5.02 7.15 1.08
CA MET A 88 4.08 6.11 0.66
C MET A 88 4.37 4.81 1.43
N GLY A 89 3.35 4.25 2.06
CA GLY A 89 3.49 2.96 2.72
C GLY A 89 2.21 2.45 3.38
N ASP A 90 2.42 1.51 4.31
CA ASP A 90 1.37 0.79 5.04
C ASP A 90 1.21 1.33 6.48
N SER A 91 0.78 0.47 7.42
CA SER A 91 0.62 0.77 8.84
C SER A 91 1.90 1.24 9.52
N ILE A 92 3.08 0.85 9.04
CA ILE A 92 4.34 1.32 9.59
C ILE A 92 4.53 2.81 9.25
N THR A 93 4.04 3.27 8.10
CA THR A 93 4.10 4.70 7.76
C THR A 93 2.96 5.48 8.44
N ASP A 94 1.73 4.93 8.41
CA ASP A 94 0.51 5.54 9.01
C ASP A 94 0.66 5.76 10.53
N ASN A 95 1.35 4.85 11.22
CA ASN A 95 1.58 4.97 12.66
C ASN A 95 2.68 5.98 13.01
N TRP A 96 3.65 6.21 12.10
CA TRP A 96 4.80 7.07 12.38
C TRP A 96 4.36 8.51 12.65
N ILE A 97 3.41 9.07 11.89
CA ILE A 97 2.93 10.45 12.12
C ILE A 97 2.37 10.68 13.52
N ASN A 98 1.80 9.65 14.14
CA ASN A 98 1.20 9.76 15.45
C ASN A 98 2.20 9.48 16.59
N LEU A 99 3.20 8.64 16.34
CA LEU A 99 4.17 8.21 17.35
C LEU A 99 5.45 9.04 17.38
N ASP A 100 5.71 9.81 16.33
CA ASP A 100 6.83 10.75 16.24
C ASP A 100 6.48 11.92 15.30
N ARG A 101 5.71 12.88 15.83
CA ARG A 101 5.25 14.07 15.10
C ARG A 101 6.39 14.99 14.65
N ALA A 102 7.52 14.99 15.36
CA ALA A 102 8.64 15.90 15.08
C ALA A 102 9.29 15.60 13.72
N PHE A 103 9.27 14.33 13.30
CA PHE A 103 9.73 13.91 11.99
C PHE A 103 8.89 14.48 10.83
N TRP A 104 7.63 14.87 11.05
CA TRP A 104 6.71 15.31 9.99
C TRP A 104 6.70 16.83 9.78
N THR A 105 7.91 17.39 9.81
CA THR A 105 8.19 18.82 9.56
C THR A 105 8.92 18.98 8.22
N ASP A 106 9.23 20.20 7.79
CA ASP A 106 10.08 20.44 6.60
C ASP A 106 9.52 19.82 5.29
N GLY A 107 8.20 19.95 5.10
CA GLY A 107 7.51 19.52 3.88
C GLY A 107 7.43 17.99 3.68
N ARG A 108 7.61 17.20 4.73
CA ARG A 108 7.35 15.75 4.73
C ARG A 108 5.87 15.49 5.00
N VAL A 109 5.22 14.70 4.15
CA VAL A 109 3.81 14.35 4.31
C VAL A 109 3.60 12.85 4.33
N ASP A 110 2.76 12.40 5.27
CA ASP A 110 2.41 11.00 5.46
C ASP A 110 1.28 10.58 4.51
N ARG A 111 1.51 9.50 3.77
CA ARG A 111 0.50 8.81 2.95
C ARG A 111 0.53 7.30 3.24
N GLY A 112 0.81 6.91 4.48
CA GLY A 112 0.66 5.55 4.97
C GLY A 112 -0.79 5.15 5.16
N ILE A 113 -1.19 3.93 4.80
CA ILE A 113 -2.53 3.43 5.13
C ILE A 113 -2.42 2.05 5.74
N SER A 114 -2.90 1.92 6.97
CA SER A 114 -2.83 0.68 7.74
C SER A 114 -3.42 -0.52 7.01
N GLY A 115 -2.68 -1.63 7.01
CA GLY A 115 -3.08 -2.90 6.41
C GLY A 115 -2.92 -3.01 4.89
N GLN A 116 -2.58 -1.92 4.19
CA GLN A 116 -2.47 -1.95 2.73
C GLN A 116 -1.27 -2.76 2.23
N THR A 117 -1.48 -3.37 1.07
CA THR A 117 -0.48 -4.10 0.27
C THR A 117 -0.04 -3.30 -0.95
N THR A 118 1.03 -3.72 -1.62
CA THR A 118 1.55 -3.05 -2.82
C THR A 118 0.53 -2.81 -3.96
N PRO A 119 -0.44 -3.71 -4.30
CA PRO A 119 -1.41 -3.40 -5.34
C PRO A 119 -2.33 -2.23 -4.97
N GLN A 120 -2.71 -2.09 -3.70
CA GLN A 120 -3.54 -0.96 -3.24
C GLN A 120 -2.75 0.35 -3.28
N MET A 121 -1.48 0.32 -2.86
CA MET A 121 -0.58 1.46 -2.96
C MET A 121 -0.38 1.91 -4.41
N LEU A 122 -0.24 0.97 -5.34
CA LEU A 122 -0.13 1.27 -6.77
C LEU A 122 -1.38 1.97 -7.30
N VAL A 123 -2.58 1.47 -6.97
CA VAL A 123 -3.86 2.07 -7.39
C VAL A 123 -3.99 3.52 -6.92
N ARG A 124 -3.61 3.83 -5.68
CA ARG A 124 -3.70 5.20 -5.14
C ARG A 124 -2.49 6.08 -5.43
N PHE A 125 -1.44 5.54 -6.04
CA PHE A 125 -0.17 6.24 -6.23
C PHE A 125 -0.32 7.56 -7.00
N ARG A 126 -1.23 7.60 -7.99
CA ARG A 126 -1.50 8.84 -8.73
C ARG A 126 -2.06 9.93 -7.84
N GLN A 127 -3.08 9.61 -7.04
CA GLN A 127 -3.75 10.58 -6.20
C GLN A 127 -2.85 11.04 -5.05
N ASP A 128 -2.21 10.10 -4.37
CA ASP A 128 -1.52 10.36 -3.10
C ASP A 128 -0.03 10.69 -3.29
N VAL A 129 0.51 10.55 -4.50
CA VAL A 129 1.91 10.92 -4.80
C VAL A 129 1.99 11.83 -6.02
N ILE A 130 1.59 11.35 -7.20
CA ILE A 130 1.86 12.08 -8.46
C ILE A 130 1.20 13.45 -8.47
N ASN A 131 -0.09 13.52 -8.12
CA ASN A 131 -0.88 14.76 -8.14
C ASN A 131 -0.44 15.76 -7.04
N LEU A 132 0.32 15.31 -6.05
CA LEU A 132 0.92 16.19 -5.05
C LEU A 132 2.24 16.81 -5.55
N HIS A 133 2.74 16.30 -6.67
CA HIS A 133 3.99 16.71 -7.31
C HIS A 133 5.17 16.79 -6.34
N PRO A 134 5.47 15.85 -5.43
CA PRO A 134 6.56 16.05 -4.46
C PRO A 134 7.93 16.14 -5.13
N ARG A 135 8.97 16.58 -4.42
CA ARG A 135 10.35 16.52 -4.95
C ARG A 135 10.90 15.09 -4.92
N ALA A 136 10.52 14.32 -3.91
CA ALA A 136 10.79 12.89 -3.82
C ALA A 136 9.62 12.12 -3.24
N VAL A 137 9.59 10.81 -3.50
CA VAL A 137 8.74 9.85 -2.80
C VAL A 137 9.61 8.84 -2.08
N HIS A 138 9.29 8.58 -0.82
CA HIS A 138 9.81 7.47 -0.03
C HIS A 138 8.79 6.32 -0.06
N ILE A 139 9.19 5.15 -0.54
CA ILE A 139 8.31 3.97 -0.68
C ILE A 139 8.81 2.88 0.26
N MET A 140 8.00 2.56 1.28
CA MET A 140 8.19 1.42 2.19
C MET A 140 6.95 0.54 2.11
N ALA A 141 7.07 -0.60 1.42
CA ALA A 141 5.94 -1.44 1.07
C ALA A 141 6.35 -2.91 0.97
N GLY A 142 5.43 -3.82 1.32
CA GLY A 142 5.60 -5.26 1.19
C GLY A 142 5.32 -6.07 2.46
N THR A 143 5.30 -5.44 3.64
CA THR A 143 5.02 -6.13 4.92
C THR A 143 3.70 -6.91 4.87
N ASN A 144 2.63 -6.25 4.41
CA ASN A 144 1.29 -6.83 4.36
C ASN A 144 1.10 -7.78 3.18
N ASP A 145 1.89 -7.64 2.12
CA ASP A 145 1.93 -8.61 1.02
C ASP A 145 2.48 -9.95 1.52
N VAL A 146 3.57 -9.92 2.31
CA VAL A 146 4.12 -11.11 2.98
C VAL A 146 3.14 -11.69 4.00
N ALA A 147 2.35 -10.84 4.67
CA ALA A 147 1.28 -11.28 5.57
C ALA A 147 0.06 -11.86 4.82
N GLY A 148 -0.07 -11.60 3.52
CA GLY A 148 -1.19 -12.07 2.69
C GLY A 148 -2.50 -11.30 2.91
N ASN A 149 -2.45 -10.03 3.33
CA ASN A 149 -3.64 -9.24 3.68
C ASN A 149 -4.66 -9.10 2.53
N THR A 150 -4.21 -9.10 1.28
CA THR A 150 -5.07 -9.07 0.08
C THR A 150 -5.12 -10.40 -0.68
N GLY A 151 -4.71 -11.49 -0.03
CA GLY A 151 -4.61 -12.82 -0.62
C GLY A 151 -3.17 -13.19 -1.00
N ALA A 152 -3.04 -14.33 -1.68
CA ALA A 152 -1.74 -14.82 -2.12
C ALA A 152 -1.16 -13.94 -3.24
N ALA A 153 0.11 -13.60 -3.12
CA ALA A 153 0.89 -12.91 -4.14
C ALA A 153 2.21 -13.65 -4.37
N THR A 154 2.71 -13.61 -5.60
CA THR A 154 4.09 -14.03 -5.87
C THR A 154 5.07 -12.91 -5.52
N ILE A 155 6.34 -13.24 -5.29
CA ILE A 155 7.38 -12.22 -5.08
C ILE A 155 7.41 -11.25 -6.26
N GLU A 156 7.33 -11.78 -7.48
CA GLU A 156 7.35 -11.01 -8.74
C GLU A 156 6.18 -10.03 -8.84
N THR A 157 5.02 -10.37 -8.26
CA THR A 157 3.87 -9.46 -8.20
C THR A 157 4.18 -8.26 -7.30
N VAL A 158 4.75 -8.51 -6.12
CA VAL A 158 5.14 -7.46 -5.16
C VAL A 158 6.25 -6.58 -5.74
N GLU A 159 7.27 -7.21 -6.33
CA GLU A 159 8.35 -6.54 -7.07
C GLU A 159 7.79 -5.66 -8.20
N GLY A 160 6.90 -6.21 -9.03
CA GLY A 160 6.28 -5.51 -10.16
C GLY A 160 5.47 -4.28 -9.72
N ASN A 161 4.76 -4.36 -8.61
CA ASN A 161 4.02 -3.21 -8.06
C ASN A 161 4.97 -2.11 -7.56
N ILE A 162 6.03 -2.47 -6.83
CA ILE A 162 7.05 -1.51 -6.36
C ILE A 162 7.78 -0.87 -7.55
N GLN A 163 8.16 -1.68 -8.53
CA GLN A 163 8.76 -1.22 -9.78
C GLN A 163 7.84 -0.23 -10.50
N SER A 164 6.55 -0.56 -10.65
CA SER A 164 5.56 0.29 -11.31
C SER A 164 5.42 1.64 -10.61
N MET A 165 5.35 1.67 -9.27
CA MET A 165 5.32 2.92 -8.51
C MET A 165 6.59 3.76 -8.73
N ALA A 166 7.76 3.13 -8.74
CA ALA A 166 9.03 3.82 -8.97
C ALA A 166 9.14 4.39 -10.39
N GLU A 167 8.68 3.65 -11.40
CA GLU A 167 8.64 4.08 -12.80
C GLU A 167 7.65 5.24 -13.00
N LEU A 168 6.45 5.14 -12.40
CA LEU A 168 5.46 6.21 -12.40
C LEU A 168 6.01 7.50 -11.75
N ALA A 169 6.69 7.39 -10.62
CA ALA A 169 7.33 8.54 -9.98
C ALA A 169 8.39 9.19 -10.89
N ARG A 170 9.30 8.37 -11.45
CA ARG A 170 10.34 8.84 -12.37
C ARG A 170 9.74 9.54 -13.59
N ALA A 171 8.71 8.95 -14.21
CA ALA A 171 8.04 9.51 -15.38
C ALA A 171 7.41 10.89 -15.11
N ASN A 172 7.09 11.18 -13.85
CA ASN A 172 6.54 12.47 -13.41
C ASN A 172 7.61 13.39 -12.79
N GLY A 173 8.90 13.10 -12.98
CA GLY A 173 10.00 13.93 -12.46
C GLY A 173 10.16 13.89 -10.93
N ILE A 174 9.58 12.89 -10.27
CA ILE A 174 9.66 12.68 -8.82
C ILE A 174 10.84 11.77 -8.54
N LYS A 175 11.76 12.21 -7.67
CA LYS A 175 12.90 11.37 -7.25
C LYS A 175 12.41 10.23 -6.36
N VAL A 176 13.04 9.06 -6.46
CA VAL A 176 12.60 7.86 -5.74
C VAL A 176 13.59 7.48 -4.65
N ILE A 177 13.07 7.26 -3.45
CA ILE A 177 13.73 6.63 -2.31
C ILE A 177 12.99 5.31 -2.04
N LEU A 178 13.69 4.19 -2.22
CA LEU A 178 13.17 2.86 -1.90
C LEU A 178 13.69 2.43 -0.54
N ALA A 179 12.80 2.02 0.34
CA ALA A 179 13.11 1.60 1.70
C ALA A 179 13.03 0.10 1.87
N SER A 180 13.85 -0.43 2.78
CA SER A 180 13.72 -1.81 3.24
C SER A 180 12.39 -2.02 3.94
N ILE A 181 11.73 -3.14 3.65
CA ILE A 181 10.68 -3.71 4.50
C ILE A 181 11.30 -4.00 5.88
N PRO A 182 10.76 -3.44 6.99
CA PRO A 182 11.29 -3.67 8.34
C PRO A 182 11.31 -5.16 8.74
N PRO A 183 12.14 -5.54 9.73
CA PRO A 183 12.22 -6.93 10.18
C PRO A 183 10.93 -7.35 10.88
N ALA A 184 10.53 -8.60 10.68
CA ALA A 184 9.44 -9.23 11.41
C ALA A 184 9.74 -10.73 11.53
N ALA A 185 9.71 -11.26 12.75
CA ALA A 185 9.89 -12.70 13.00
C ALA A 185 8.58 -13.49 12.81
N SER A 186 7.44 -12.84 13.06
CA SER A 186 6.10 -13.39 12.88
C SER A 186 5.09 -12.25 12.74
N PHE A 187 3.90 -12.55 12.22
CA PHE A 187 2.77 -11.61 12.22
C PHE A 187 1.71 -12.09 13.21
N PRO A 188 1.38 -11.31 14.27
CA PRO A 188 0.36 -11.70 15.24
C PRO A 188 -1.02 -11.99 14.62
N TRP A 189 -1.36 -11.29 13.53
CA TRP A 189 -2.63 -11.46 12.80
C TRP A 189 -2.58 -12.51 11.69
N SER A 190 -1.40 -13.03 11.32
CA SER A 190 -1.24 -14.11 10.34
C SER A 190 -0.09 -15.04 10.76
N ARG A 191 -0.32 -15.76 11.87
CA ARG A 191 0.70 -16.56 12.57
C ARG A 191 1.25 -17.74 11.77
N ASP A 192 0.54 -18.13 10.71
CA ASP A 192 0.92 -19.19 9.77
C ASP A 192 2.03 -18.77 8.79
N LYS A 193 2.26 -17.45 8.63
CA LYS A 193 3.29 -16.93 7.73
C LYS A 193 4.67 -17.04 8.35
N LYS A 194 5.65 -17.26 7.47
CA LYS A 194 7.08 -17.26 7.80
C LYS A 194 7.70 -16.03 7.13
N PRO A 195 7.70 -14.85 7.77
CA PRO A 195 8.02 -13.60 7.08
C PRO A 195 9.49 -13.42 6.68
N MET A 196 10.42 -13.93 7.48
CA MET A 196 11.84 -13.56 7.36
C MET A 196 12.46 -13.89 6.00
N PRO A 197 12.29 -15.08 5.40
CA PRO A 197 12.89 -15.38 4.09
C PRO A 197 12.36 -14.47 2.97
N GLN A 198 11.07 -14.14 3.01
CA GLN A 198 10.38 -13.33 2.02
C GLN A 198 10.79 -11.86 2.14
N ILE A 199 10.86 -11.33 3.37
CA ILE A 199 11.38 -9.98 3.64
C ILE A 199 12.83 -9.86 3.18
N ALA A 200 13.67 -10.87 3.46
CA ALA A 200 15.06 -10.88 3.01
C ALA A 200 15.16 -10.90 1.47
N ALA A 201 14.39 -11.75 0.79
CA ALA A 201 14.36 -11.83 -0.67
C ALA A 201 13.90 -10.50 -1.31
N LEU A 202 12.78 -9.94 -0.83
CA LEU A 202 12.27 -8.66 -1.32
C LEU A 202 13.27 -7.53 -1.07
N ASN A 203 13.85 -7.41 0.12
CA ASN A 203 14.84 -6.36 0.40
C ASN A 203 16.10 -6.49 -0.47
N ALA A 204 16.57 -7.71 -0.72
CA ALA A 204 17.69 -7.94 -1.63
C ALA A 204 17.35 -7.47 -3.05
N TRP A 205 16.14 -7.77 -3.52
CA TRP A 205 15.66 -7.30 -4.81
C TRP A 205 15.50 -5.77 -4.84
N ILE A 206 14.84 -5.15 -3.85
CA ILE A 206 14.59 -3.70 -3.82
C ILE A 206 15.93 -2.95 -3.83
N LYS A 207 16.91 -3.40 -3.05
CA LYS A 207 18.27 -2.85 -3.05
C LYS A 207 18.94 -2.95 -4.42
N SER A 208 18.86 -4.12 -5.06
CA SER A 208 19.42 -4.33 -6.41
C SER A 208 18.71 -3.49 -7.47
N TYR A 209 17.39 -3.42 -7.42
CA TYR A 209 16.57 -2.62 -8.32
C TYR A 209 16.88 -1.12 -8.16
N ALA A 210 17.00 -0.64 -6.92
CA ALA A 210 17.42 0.74 -6.63
C ALA A 210 18.79 1.05 -7.25
N ALA A 211 19.78 0.18 -7.05
CA ALA A 211 21.13 0.36 -7.59
C ALA A 211 21.13 0.40 -9.13
N ARG A 212 20.50 -0.57 -9.80
CA ARG A 212 20.42 -0.63 -11.28
C ARG A 212 19.74 0.60 -11.87
N ASN A 213 18.81 1.18 -11.14
CA ASN A 213 18.03 2.34 -11.57
C ASN A 213 18.56 3.67 -11.06
N ARG A 214 19.62 3.71 -10.24
CA ARG A 214 20.10 4.95 -9.59
C ARG A 214 19.02 5.62 -8.74
N PHE A 215 18.17 4.82 -8.09
CA PHE A 215 17.30 5.29 -7.01
C PHE A 215 18.05 5.26 -5.69
N THR A 216 17.63 6.08 -4.74
CA THR A 216 18.22 6.04 -3.40
C THR A 216 17.64 4.86 -2.64
N TRP A 217 18.50 4.03 -2.06
CA TRP A 217 18.12 2.97 -1.12
C TRP A 217 18.32 3.46 0.32
N VAL A 218 17.36 3.16 1.19
CA VAL A 218 17.47 3.30 2.65
C VAL A 218 17.21 1.96 3.33
N ASP A 219 18.14 1.56 4.19
CA ASP A 219 18.08 0.30 4.92
C ASP A 219 17.78 0.56 6.40
N TYR A 220 16.64 0.08 6.87
CA TYR A 220 16.22 0.17 8.26
C TYR A 220 16.60 -1.07 9.07
N HIS A 221 17.06 -2.17 8.45
CA HIS A 221 17.46 -3.38 9.18
C HIS A 221 18.59 -3.14 10.19
N PRO A 222 19.68 -2.40 9.87
CA PRO A 222 20.75 -2.17 10.83
C PRO A 222 20.27 -1.51 12.14
N VAL A 223 19.26 -0.66 12.06
CA VAL A 223 18.72 0.04 13.23
C VAL A 223 17.62 -0.77 13.93
N LEU A 224 16.77 -1.49 13.19
CA LEU A 224 15.61 -2.18 13.74
C LEU A 224 15.82 -3.65 14.11
N ALA A 225 16.72 -4.37 13.43
CA ALA A 225 16.79 -5.83 13.49
C ALA A 225 17.74 -6.34 14.57
N THR A 226 17.37 -7.44 15.23
CA THR A 226 18.33 -8.31 15.93
C THR A 226 19.16 -9.10 14.91
N ALA A 227 20.21 -9.80 15.36
CA ALA A 227 20.99 -10.67 14.49
C ALA A 227 20.16 -11.79 13.86
N GLU A 228 19.08 -12.20 14.55
CA GLU A 228 18.12 -13.22 14.14
C GLU A 228 17.02 -12.65 13.23
N GLY A 229 17.07 -11.37 12.83
CA GLY A 229 16.09 -10.76 11.92
C GLY A 229 14.73 -10.44 12.54
N ALA A 230 14.62 -10.44 13.86
CA ALA A 230 13.45 -9.95 14.59
C ALA A 230 13.55 -8.44 14.88
N MET A 231 12.45 -7.79 15.26
CA MET A 231 12.52 -6.44 15.83
C MET A 231 13.32 -6.46 17.14
N LYS A 232 14.22 -5.47 17.33
CA LYS A 232 14.93 -5.28 18.60
C LYS A 232 13.95 -5.10 19.77
N PRO A 233 14.28 -5.59 20.98
CA PRO A 233 13.44 -5.39 22.16
C PRO A 233 13.12 -3.91 22.40
N GLY A 234 11.85 -3.61 22.69
CA GLY A 234 11.35 -2.25 22.90
C GLY A 234 11.10 -1.45 21.62
N PHE A 235 11.53 -1.94 20.44
CA PHE A 235 11.33 -1.23 19.17
C PHE A 235 10.02 -1.59 18.49
N ALA A 236 9.38 -2.71 18.83
CA ALA A 236 7.98 -3.01 18.46
C ALA A 236 7.30 -3.74 19.62
N SER A 237 6.06 -3.38 19.94
CA SER A 237 5.28 -4.08 20.97
C SER A 237 4.69 -5.40 20.47
N ASP A 238 4.42 -5.51 19.17
CA ASP A 238 3.82 -6.67 18.52
C ASP A 238 4.79 -7.43 17.61
N GLY A 239 6.06 -7.01 17.60
CA GLY A 239 7.12 -7.58 16.76
C GLY A 239 7.12 -7.09 15.31
N VAL A 240 6.26 -6.13 14.94
CA VAL A 240 6.14 -5.61 13.57
C VAL A 240 6.12 -4.09 13.52
N HIS A 241 5.21 -3.45 14.26
CA HIS A 241 4.99 -2.01 14.20
C HIS A 241 5.94 -1.27 15.15
N PRO A 242 6.74 -0.32 14.66
CA PRO A 242 7.66 0.40 15.52
C PRO A 242 6.97 1.17 16.65
N THR A 243 7.56 1.15 17.84
CA THR A 243 7.23 2.08 18.92
C THR A 243 7.83 3.46 18.61
N ALA A 244 7.52 4.47 19.45
CA ALA A 244 8.19 5.78 19.36
C ALA A 244 9.72 5.69 19.49
N ALA A 245 10.26 4.65 20.14
CA ALA A 245 11.71 4.42 20.16
C ALA A 245 12.22 3.84 18.83
N GLY A 246 11.46 2.90 18.24
CA GLY A 246 11.77 2.33 16.92
C GLY A 246 11.75 3.38 15.81
N TYR A 247 10.73 4.25 15.76
CA TYR A 247 10.67 5.34 14.78
C TYR A 247 11.83 6.32 14.93
N ARG A 248 12.14 6.75 16.16
CA ARG A 248 13.31 7.61 16.43
C ARG A 248 14.63 7.00 15.96
N ALA A 249 14.76 5.68 16.03
CA ALA A 249 15.93 4.97 15.49
C ALA A 249 15.98 4.94 13.95
N MET A 250 14.83 5.03 13.26
CA MET A 250 14.74 5.08 11.80
C MET A 250 15.04 6.48 11.23
N GLU A 251 14.72 7.54 11.97
CA GLU A 251 14.82 8.93 11.48
C GLU A 251 16.17 9.28 10.82
N PRO A 252 17.34 8.98 11.43
CA PRO A 252 18.62 9.39 10.85
C PRO A 252 18.86 8.78 9.47
N ALA A 253 18.47 7.52 9.28
CA ALA A 253 18.60 6.84 7.99
C ALA A 253 17.65 7.45 6.94
N ALA A 254 16.42 7.77 7.34
CA ALA A 254 15.44 8.43 6.46
C ALA A 254 15.92 9.83 6.03
N ILE A 255 16.39 10.63 6.98
CA ILE A 255 16.90 11.99 6.74
C ILE A 255 18.14 11.96 5.83
N ASP A 256 19.07 11.03 6.07
CA ASP A 256 20.23 10.87 5.21
C ASP A 256 19.84 10.50 3.77
N ALA A 257 18.89 9.57 3.59
CA ALA A 257 18.38 9.20 2.28
C ALA A 257 17.72 10.38 1.55
N ILE A 258 16.92 11.19 2.26
CA ILE A 258 16.34 12.42 1.72
C ILE A 258 17.44 13.38 1.28
N ARG A 259 18.44 13.61 2.13
CA ARG A 259 19.57 14.51 1.84
C ARG A 259 20.38 14.05 0.63
N ARG A 260 20.68 12.75 0.52
CA ARG A 260 21.37 12.16 -0.65
C ARG A 260 20.55 12.29 -1.94
N THR A 261 19.21 12.26 -1.82
CA THR A 261 18.30 12.36 -2.96
C THR A 261 18.10 13.80 -3.44
N LEU A 262 17.89 14.72 -2.51
CA LEU A 262 17.51 16.11 -2.82
C LEU A 262 18.69 17.09 -2.90
N GLY A 263 19.85 16.75 -2.31
CA GLY A 263 21.02 17.62 -2.19
C GLY A 263 21.09 18.34 -0.84
N ARG A 264 22.24 18.96 -0.52
CA ARG A 264 22.41 19.81 0.69
C ARG A 264 21.68 21.15 0.47
N GLY A 265 20.89 21.61 1.44
CA GLY A 265 20.18 22.92 1.38
C GLY A 265 18.91 22.94 0.53
N ALA A 266 18.47 21.77 0.07
CA ALA A 266 17.16 21.52 -0.53
C ALA A 266 16.09 21.44 0.54
#